data_AF-A0A933R8C9-F1
#
_entry.id   AF-A0A933R8C9-F1
#
_cell.length_a   1.000
_cell.length_b   1.000
_cell.length_c   1.000
_cell.angle_alpha   90.00
_cell.angle_beta   90.00
_cell.angle_gamma   90.00
#
_symmetry.space_group_name_H-M   'P 1'
#
loop_
_entity.id
_entity.type
_entity.pdbx_description
1 polymer ?
#
loop_
_entity_poly.entity_id
_entity_poly.type
_entity_poly.pdbx_seq_one_letter_code
_entity_poly.pdbx_strand_id
1 'polypeptide(L)'
;MTDQLASNLEHAARLVADTLSAARLELVELEERKVQLLALIARTEAMHAALQTDRPAMRHMTLHEAIAFLIREHGNRWMTVKDLTAAINARQLYHKRDGSPVELNEVHARINNYEYLFDKNGSKVRLREVP
;
A
#
# COMPACT_ATOMS: atom_id res chain seq x y z
N MET A 1 30.71 63.40 15.40
CA MET A 1 31.06 62.07 14.87
C MET A 1 30.48 60.94 15.71
N THR A 2 30.47 61.05 17.03
CA THR A 2 29.86 60.08 17.97
C THR A 2 28.34 59.97 17.82
N ASP A 3 27.64 61.08 17.57
CA ASP A 3 26.17 61.13 17.50
C ASP A 3 25.59 60.41 16.27
N GLN A 4 26.25 60.56 15.12
CA GLN A 4 25.88 59.86 13.87
C GLN A 4 26.06 58.33 14.00
N LEU A 5 27.12 57.89 14.68
CA LEU A 5 27.39 56.47 14.90
C LEU A 5 26.35 55.86 15.85
N ALA A 6 25.96 56.58 16.91
CA ALA A 6 24.92 56.15 17.84
C ALA A 6 23.56 55.99 17.14
N SER A 7 23.16 56.97 16.34
CA SER A 7 21.91 56.93 15.55
C SER A 7 21.88 55.77 14.55
N ASN A 8 22.99 55.53 13.84
CA ASN A 8 23.09 54.41 12.91
C ASN A 8 23.00 53.05 13.62
N LEU A 9 23.63 52.90 14.78
CA LEU A 9 23.58 51.67 15.58
C LEU A 9 22.17 51.42 16.13
N GLU A 10 21.49 52.48 16.58
CA GLU A 10 20.12 52.38 17.07
C GLU A 10 19.15 51.97 15.96
N HIS A 11 19.31 52.56 14.76
CA HIS A 11 18.51 52.17 13.60
C HIS A 11 18.75 50.70 13.20
N ALA A 12 20.02 50.28 13.16
CA ALA A 12 20.37 48.88 12.86
C ALA A 12 19.81 47.91 13.90
N ALA A 13 19.86 48.26 15.19
CA ALA A 13 19.31 47.45 16.27
C ALA A 13 17.79 47.27 16.14
N ARG A 14 17.06 48.33 15.76
CA ARG A 14 15.61 48.26 15.52
C ARG A 14 15.27 47.35 14.35
N LEU A 15 15.98 47.49 13.22
CA LEU A 15 15.77 46.62 12.05
C LEU A 15 15.99 45.14 12.39
N VAL A 16 17.03 44.83 13.16
CA VAL A 16 17.30 43.45 13.61
C VAL A 16 16.19 42.94 14.52
N ALA A 17 15.72 43.77 15.46
CA ALA A 17 14.63 43.40 16.36
C ALA A 17 13.32 43.12 15.61
N ASP A 18 12.97 43.98 14.65
CA ASP A 18 11.76 43.84 13.85
C ASP A 18 11.82 42.57 12.97
N THR A 19 12.98 42.32 12.35
CA THR A 19 13.20 41.11 11.52
C THR A 19 13.12 39.85 12.37
N LEU A 20 13.73 39.85 13.56
CA LEU A 20 13.66 38.71 14.49
C LEU A 20 12.23 38.48 14.97
N SER A 21 11.47 39.54 15.24
CA SER A 21 10.07 39.44 15.62
C SER A 21 9.22 38.84 14.51
N ALA A 22 9.40 39.28 13.26
CA ALA A 22 8.71 38.73 12.10
C ALA A 22 9.03 37.25 11.91
N ALA A 23 10.32 36.86 11.97
CA ALA A 23 10.73 35.46 11.83
C ALA A 23 10.17 34.56 12.94
N ARG A 24 10.02 35.08 14.17
CA ARG A 24 9.39 34.33 15.27
C ARG A 24 7.89 34.09 15.04
N LEU A 25 7.18 35.08 14.50
CA LEU A 25 5.77 34.92 14.15
C LEU A 25 5.59 33.89 13.04
N GLU A 26 6.42 33.96 11.99
CA GLU A 26 6.43 32.97 10.91
C GLU A 26 6.71 31.55 11.44
N LEU A 27 7.65 31.40 12.38
CA LEU A 27 7.94 30.10 12.99
C LEU A 27 6.71 29.51 13.69
N VAL A 28 5.96 30.34 14.43
CA VAL A 28 4.73 29.88 15.11
C VAL A 28 3.69 29.40 14.09
N GLU A 29 3.47 30.14 13.00
CA GLU A 29 2.54 29.74 11.94
C GLU A 29 2.97 28.42 11.27
N LEU A 30 4.27 28.25 11.04
CA LEU A 30 4.81 27.01 10.47
C LEU A 30 4.66 25.81 11.42
N GLU A 31 4.84 26.02 12.73
CA GLU A 31 4.60 24.98 13.74
C GLU A 31 3.13 24.56 13.77
N GLU A 32 2.20 25.51 13.72
CA GLU A 32 0.76 25.21 13.61
C GLU A 32 0.44 24.44 12.34
N ARG A 33 1.00 24.85 11.20
CA ARG A 33 0.80 24.14 9.92
C ARG A 33 1.35 22.72 9.96
N LYS A 34 2.51 22.52 10.59
CA LYS A 34 3.10 21.18 10.80
C LYS A 34 2.17 20.28 11.59
N VAL A 35 1.57 20.78 12.68
CA VAL A 35 0.61 20.01 13.50
C VAL A 35 -0.61 19.59 12.65
N GLN A 36 -1.16 20.50 11.84
CA GLN A 36 -2.29 20.19 10.95
C GLN A 36 -1.94 19.09 9.93
N LEU A 37 -0.76 19.16 9.33
CA LEU A 37 -0.28 18.17 8.36
C LEU A 37 -0.07 16.81 9.00
N LEU A 38 0.55 16.75 10.18
CA LEU A 38 0.72 15.51 10.94
C LEU A 38 -0.63 14.87 11.27
N ALA A 39 -1.62 15.67 11.67
CA ALA A 39 -2.96 15.17 11.93
C ALA A 39 -3.64 14.61 10.66
N LEU A 40 -3.42 15.23 9.49
CA LEU A 40 -3.93 14.73 8.21
C LEU A 40 -3.26 13.40 7.82
N ILE A 41 -1.95 13.31 7.98
CA ILE A 41 -1.19 12.08 7.73
C ILE A 41 -1.75 10.96 8.61
N ALA A 42 -1.84 11.17 9.92
CA ALA A 42 -2.34 10.15 10.85
C ALA A 42 -3.76 9.67 10.51
N ARG A 43 -4.68 10.59 10.15
CA ARG A 43 -6.02 10.21 9.70
C ARG A 43 -6.00 9.39 8.41
N THR A 44 -5.15 9.78 7.47
CA THR A 44 -5.04 9.11 6.17
C THR A 44 -4.41 7.73 6.32
N GLU A 45 -3.39 7.60 7.16
CA GLU A 45 -2.77 6.32 7.52
C GLU A 45 -3.75 5.40 8.22
N ALA A 46 -4.55 5.91 9.16
CA ALA A 46 -5.61 5.12 9.81
C ALA A 46 -6.67 4.64 8.81
N MET A 47 -7.12 5.52 7.91
CA MET A 47 -8.04 5.15 6.84
C MET A 47 -7.41 4.13 5.88
N HIS A 48 -6.15 4.32 5.51
CA HIS A 48 -5.41 3.41 4.64
C HIS A 48 -5.25 2.04 5.29
N ALA A 49 -4.88 1.98 6.57
CA ALA A 49 -4.80 0.74 7.34
C ALA A 49 -6.17 0.03 7.38
N ALA A 50 -7.26 0.75 7.68
CA ALA A 50 -8.61 0.19 7.67
C ALA A 50 -9.06 -0.32 6.28
N LEU A 51 -8.55 0.29 5.20
CA LEU A 51 -8.80 -0.16 3.83
C LEU A 51 -7.86 -1.30 3.39
N GLN A 52 -6.71 -1.47 4.05
CA GLN A 52 -5.69 -2.46 3.72
C GLN A 52 -5.77 -3.75 4.54
N THR A 53 -6.57 -3.82 5.60
CA THR A 53 -6.67 -5.00 6.47
C THR A 53 -7.19 -6.26 5.78
N ASP A 54 -7.63 -6.22 4.52
CA ASP A 54 -8.10 -7.43 3.81
C ASP A 54 -7.89 -7.46 2.28
N ARG A 55 -6.99 -6.64 1.71
CA ARG A 55 -6.75 -6.63 0.25
C ARG A 55 -5.30 -6.98 -0.12
N PRO A 56 -5.04 -8.24 -0.50
CA PRO A 56 -3.89 -8.54 -1.36
C PRO A 56 -4.11 -8.06 -2.82
N ALA A 57 -5.18 -7.29 -3.09
CA ALA A 57 -5.59 -6.85 -4.41
C ALA A 57 -4.76 -5.69 -5.04
N MET A 58 -3.75 -5.13 -4.35
CA MET A 58 -2.91 -4.06 -4.92
C MET A 58 -1.49 -4.50 -5.34
N ARG A 59 -1.20 -5.81 -5.30
CA ARG A 59 -0.18 -6.38 -6.19
C ARG A 59 -0.95 -7.19 -7.22
N HIS A 60 -0.74 -6.93 -8.51
CA HIS A 60 -1.27 -7.81 -9.56
C HIS A 60 -0.78 -9.23 -9.24
N MET A 61 -1.66 -10.07 -8.70
CA MET A 61 -1.30 -11.45 -8.45
C MET A 61 -0.98 -12.08 -9.80
N THR A 62 0.04 -12.91 -9.84
CA THR A 62 0.19 -13.89 -10.90
C THR A 62 -0.88 -14.97 -10.75
N LEU A 63 -1.15 -15.74 -11.80
CA LEU A 63 -2.21 -16.75 -11.75
C LEU A 63 -1.99 -17.80 -10.65
N HIS A 64 -0.73 -18.20 -10.39
CA HIS A 64 -0.43 -19.18 -9.34
C HIS A 64 -0.57 -18.59 -7.93
N GLU A 65 -0.27 -17.30 -7.74
CA GLU A 65 -0.54 -16.59 -6.49
C GLU A 65 -2.04 -16.48 -6.22
N ALA A 66 -2.85 -16.19 -7.25
CA ALA A 66 -4.31 -16.14 -7.13
C ALA A 66 -4.91 -17.51 -6.75
N ILE A 67 -4.40 -18.59 -7.34
CA ILE A 67 -4.79 -19.97 -6.97
C ILE A 67 -4.43 -20.25 -5.51
N ALA A 68 -3.19 -19.95 -5.09
CA ALA A 68 -2.73 -20.20 -3.74
C ALA A 68 -3.48 -19.35 -2.70
N PHE A 69 -3.82 -18.10 -3.04
CA PHE A 69 -4.62 -17.23 -2.20
C PHE A 69 -6.01 -17.83 -1.92
N LEU A 70 -6.74 -18.25 -2.96
CA LEU A 70 -8.05 -18.87 -2.79
C LEU A 70 -7.97 -20.14 -1.94
N ILE A 71 -7.00 -21.01 -2.19
CA ILE A 71 -6.84 -22.23 -1.40
C ILE A 71 -6.60 -21.90 0.09
N ARG A 72 -5.77 -20.87 0.40
CA ARG A 72 -5.55 -20.41 1.79
C ARG A 72 -6.80 -19.82 2.41
N GLU A 73 -7.51 -18.97 1.68
CA GLU A 73 -8.76 -18.35 2.13
C GLU A 73 -9.82 -19.41 2.48
N HIS A 74 -9.82 -20.53 1.76
CA HIS A 74 -10.68 -21.68 2.02
C HIS A 74 -10.12 -22.68 3.04
N GLY A 75 -9.06 -22.32 3.78
CA GLY A 75 -8.48 -23.12 4.87
C GLY A 75 -7.65 -24.31 4.39
N ASN A 76 -6.98 -24.18 3.24
CA ASN A 76 -6.22 -25.24 2.58
C ASN A 76 -7.03 -26.53 2.27
N ARG A 77 -8.34 -26.41 2.09
CA ARG A 77 -9.20 -27.54 1.72
C ARG A 77 -8.95 -27.94 0.27
N TRP A 78 -9.25 -29.21 -0.04
CA TRP A 78 -9.27 -29.71 -1.40
C TRP A 78 -10.35 -28.98 -2.23
N MET A 79 -9.93 -28.21 -3.23
CA MET A 79 -10.80 -27.47 -4.14
C MET A 79 -10.71 -28.01 -5.56
N THR A 80 -11.78 -27.94 -6.34
CA THR A 80 -11.71 -28.32 -7.75
C THR A 80 -11.09 -27.20 -8.57
N VAL A 81 -10.39 -27.57 -9.65
CA VAL A 81 -9.84 -26.58 -10.59
C VAL A 81 -10.95 -25.69 -11.18
N LYS A 82 -12.13 -26.27 -11.43
CA LYS A 82 -13.30 -25.53 -11.92
C LYS A 82 -13.74 -24.43 -10.95
N ASP A 83 -13.83 -24.73 -9.66
CA ASP A 83 -14.25 -23.77 -8.64
C ASP A 83 -13.22 -22.65 -8.49
N LEU A 84 -11.92 -23.00 -8.55
CA LEU A 84 -10.83 -22.03 -8.53
C LEU A 84 -10.89 -21.09 -9.72
N THR A 85 -11.05 -21.61 -10.95
CA THR A 85 -11.19 -20.77 -12.15
C THR A 85 -12.38 -19.83 -12.04
N ALA A 86 -13.54 -20.33 -11.59
CA ALA A 86 -14.74 -19.51 -11.42
C ALA A 86 -14.53 -18.40 -10.37
N ALA A 87 -13.92 -18.71 -9.24
CA ALA A 87 -13.64 -17.73 -8.18
C ALA A 87 -12.62 -16.67 -8.62
N ILE A 88 -11.56 -17.06 -9.35
CA ILE A 88 -10.55 -16.13 -9.89
C ILE A 88 -11.21 -15.12 -10.82
N ASN A 89 -12.03 -15.59 -11.76
CA ASN A 89 -12.71 -14.72 -12.72
C ASN A 89 -13.79 -13.85 -12.06
N ALA A 90 -14.59 -14.40 -11.15
CA ALA A 90 -15.66 -13.66 -10.46
C ALA A 90 -15.10 -12.53 -9.58
N ARG A 91 -13.95 -12.75 -8.95
CA ARG A 91 -13.30 -11.79 -8.05
C ARG A 91 -12.21 -10.97 -8.73
N GLN A 92 -11.96 -11.19 -10.02
CA GLN A 92 -10.92 -10.52 -10.81
C GLN A 92 -9.54 -10.55 -10.13
N LEU A 93 -9.17 -11.70 -9.53
CA LEU A 93 -7.91 -11.84 -8.78
C LEU A 93 -6.67 -11.87 -9.70
N TYR A 94 -6.85 -12.16 -10.98
CA TYR A 94 -5.81 -12.17 -12.00
C TYR A 94 -6.36 -11.58 -13.29
N HIS A 95 -5.57 -10.74 -13.95
CA HIS A 95 -5.90 -10.15 -15.24
C HIS A 95 -4.94 -10.65 -16.31
N LYS A 96 -5.48 -11.23 -17.38
CA LYS A 96 -4.71 -11.51 -18.59
C LYS A 96 -4.35 -10.20 -19.28
N ARG A 97 -3.23 -10.20 -20.01
CA ARG A 97 -2.79 -9.02 -20.78
C ARG A 97 -3.80 -8.58 -21.84
N ASP A 98 -4.54 -9.52 -22.40
CA ASP A 98 -5.59 -9.30 -23.40
C ASP A 98 -6.96 -8.98 -22.78
N GLY A 99 -7.08 -8.97 -21.46
CA GLY A 99 -8.34 -8.73 -20.74
C GLY A 99 -9.34 -9.89 -20.77
N SER A 100 -9.02 -11.02 -21.41
CA SER A 100 -9.89 -12.19 -21.42
C SER A 100 -9.96 -12.88 -20.05
N PRO A 101 -11.04 -13.62 -19.74
CA PRO A 101 -11.10 -14.45 -18.54
C PRO A 101 -10.04 -15.56 -18.55
N VAL A 102 -9.70 -16.05 -17.35
CA VAL A 102 -8.83 -17.21 -17.18
C VAL A 102 -9.59 -18.47 -17.57
N GLU A 103 -8.95 -19.32 -18.38
CA GLU A 103 -9.50 -20.62 -18.74
C GLU A 103 -9.09 -21.73 -17.77
N LEU A 104 -9.91 -22.78 -17.70
CA LEU A 104 -9.67 -23.96 -16.86
C LEU A 104 -8.32 -24.63 -17.18
N ASN A 105 -7.95 -24.69 -18.46
CA ASN A 105 -6.68 -25.27 -18.91
C ASN A 105 -5.46 -24.46 -18.45
N GLU A 106 -5.58 -23.13 -18.35
CA GLU A 106 -4.51 -22.26 -17.85
C GLU A 106 -4.24 -22.53 -16.36
N VAL A 107 -5.30 -22.71 -15.57
CA VAL A 107 -5.18 -23.07 -14.15
C VAL A 107 -4.56 -24.45 -13.99
N HIS A 108 -5.01 -25.45 -14.76
CA HIS A 108 -4.39 -26.78 -14.78
C HIS A 108 -2.90 -26.72 -15.12
N ALA A 109 -2.52 -25.97 -16.15
CA ALA A 109 -1.12 -25.81 -16.55
C ALA A 109 -0.29 -25.16 -15.44
N ARG A 110 -0.82 -24.16 -14.72
CA ARG A 110 -0.13 -23.55 -13.57
C ARG A 110 0.05 -24.52 -12.42
N ILE A 111 -0.99 -25.28 -12.06
CA ILE A 111 -0.89 -26.28 -10.99
C ILE A 111 0.15 -27.35 -11.34
N ASN A 112 0.26 -27.73 -12.62
CA ASN A 112 1.26 -28.68 -13.10
C ASN A 112 2.68 -28.11 -13.13
N ASN A 113 2.86 -26.83 -13.44
CA ASN A 113 4.18 -26.22 -13.46
C ASN A 113 4.74 -25.93 -12.06
N TYR A 114 3.89 -25.96 -11.03
CA TYR A 114 4.22 -25.62 -9.64
C TYR A 114 3.97 -26.82 -8.70
N GLU A 115 4.46 -28.01 -9.07
CA GLU A 115 4.22 -29.24 -8.28
C GLU A 115 4.85 -29.22 -6.89
N TYR A 116 5.86 -28.37 -6.67
CA TYR A 116 6.42 -28.15 -5.34
C TYR A 116 5.48 -27.37 -4.42
N LEU A 117 4.51 -26.64 -4.97
CA LEU A 117 3.58 -25.78 -4.25
C LEU A 117 2.19 -26.41 -4.08
N PHE A 118 1.77 -27.26 -5.02
CA PHE A 118 0.42 -27.81 -5.07
C PHE A 118 0.41 -29.34 -5.00
N ASP A 119 -0.47 -29.88 -4.15
CA ASP A 119 -0.82 -31.30 -4.15
C ASP A 119 -2.07 -31.53 -5.00
N LYS A 120 -2.08 -32.63 -5.75
CA LYS A 120 -3.17 -33.00 -6.67
C LYS A 120 -3.78 -34.35 -6.27
N ASN A 121 -5.11 -34.42 -6.34
CA ASN A 121 -5.87 -35.66 -6.20
C ASN A 121 -7.02 -35.65 -7.23
N GLY A 122 -6.76 -36.24 -8.40
CA GLY A 122 -7.67 -36.17 -9.53
C GLY A 122 -7.90 -34.73 -9.99
N SER A 123 -9.14 -34.26 -9.95
CA SER A 123 -9.52 -32.88 -10.28
C SER A 123 -9.41 -31.89 -9.12
N LYS A 124 -8.99 -32.35 -7.94
CA LYS A 124 -8.86 -31.54 -6.72
C LYS A 124 -7.41 -31.14 -6.48
N VAL A 125 -7.23 -29.94 -5.95
CA VAL A 125 -5.94 -29.35 -5.61
C VAL A 125 -5.98 -28.72 -4.22
N ARG A 126 -4.85 -28.73 -3.53
CA ARG A 126 -4.59 -27.96 -2.30
C ARG A 126 -3.14 -27.47 -2.30
N LEU A 127 -2.74 -26.65 -1.33
CA LEU A 127 -1.33 -26.33 -1.12
C LEU A 127 -0.63 -27.51 -0.44
N ARG A 128 0.58 -27.78 -0.90
CA ARG A 128 1.46 -28.75 -0.26
C ARG A 128 1.82 -28.25 1.14
N GLU A 129 1.70 -29.13 2.11
CA GLU A 129 2.21 -28.89 3.46
C GLU A 129 3.73 -29.06 3.42
N VAL A 130 4.47 -28.06 3.91
CA VAL A 130 5.92 -28.19 4.07
C VAL A 130 6.17 -29.28 5.12
N PRO A 131 7.02 -30.29 4.84
CA PRO A 131 7.35 -31.31 5.82
C PRO A 131 8.05 -30.75 7.07
#